data_AF-A0A0G1V7X2-F1
#
_entry.id   AF-A0A0G1V7X2-F1
#
_cell.length_a   1.000
_cell.length_b   1.000
_cell.length_c   1.000
_cell.angle_alpha   90.00
_cell.angle_beta   90.00
_cell.angle_gamma   90.00
#
_symmetry.space_group_name_H-M   'P 1'
#
loop_
_entity.id
_entity.type
_entity.pdbx_description
1 polymer ?
#
loop_
_entity_poly.entity_id
_entity_poly.type
_entity_poly.pdbx_seq_one_letter_code
_entity_poly.pdbx_strand_id
1 'polypeptide(L)'
;MPIEPLRKKYESFNWHVLEVDGHNIQQIIDACHTARAIWDKPVAIICHTIPGKGVGFMEFDFHWHGKPPEGQEAVRAMKDLNSLRTLKGKITSEHE
;
A
#
# COMPACT_ATOMS: atom_id res chain seq x y z
N MET A 1 -9.62 -19.11 -0.97
CA MET A 1 -10.73 -18.58 -1.79
C MET A 1 -10.13 -17.81 -2.96
N PRO A 2 -10.20 -18.30 -4.21
CA PRO A 2 -9.69 -17.55 -5.36
C PRO A 2 -10.54 -16.30 -5.57
N ILE A 3 -9.96 -15.12 -5.30
CA ILE A 3 -10.65 -13.83 -5.37
C ILE A 3 -10.60 -13.19 -6.76
N GLU A 4 -9.77 -13.68 -7.66
CA GLU A 4 -9.64 -13.15 -9.01
C GLU A 4 -10.78 -13.58 -9.97
N PRO A 5 -11.03 -12.80 -11.05
CA PRO A 5 -10.53 -11.44 -11.30
C PRO A 5 -11.32 -10.39 -10.50
N LEU A 6 -10.67 -9.67 -9.57
CA LEU A 6 -11.36 -8.76 -8.64
C LEU A 6 -12.04 -7.58 -9.36
N ARG A 7 -11.37 -7.00 -10.38
CA ARG A 7 -11.93 -5.95 -11.24
C ARG A 7 -13.29 -6.35 -11.82
N LYS A 8 -13.35 -7.50 -12.51
CA LYS A 8 -14.56 -7.94 -13.20
C LYS A 8 -15.70 -8.20 -12.23
N LYS A 9 -15.39 -8.66 -11.01
CA LYS A 9 -16.40 -8.85 -9.96
C LYS A 9 -17.05 -7.52 -9.59
N TYR A 10 -16.28 -6.47 -9.33
CA TYR A 10 -16.83 -5.14 -9.02
C TYR A 10 -17.58 -4.52 -10.22
N GLU A 11 -17.02 -4.62 -11.42
CA GLU A 11 -17.68 -4.16 -12.65
C GLU A 11 -19.03 -4.85 -12.87
N SER A 12 -19.18 -6.13 -12.51
CA SER A 12 -20.45 -6.86 -12.57
C SER A 12 -21.54 -6.30 -11.64
N PHE A 13 -21.16 -5.60 -10.58
CA PHE A 13 -22.06 -4.88 -9.69
C PHE A 13 -22.25 -3.41 -10.10
N ASN A 14 -21.87 -3.04 -11.34
CA ASN A 14 -21.93 -1.68 -11.88
C ASN A 14 -21.03 -0.65 -11.17
N TRP A 15 -19.93 -1.09 -10.55
CA TRP A 15 -18.92 -0.18 -10.02
C TRP A 15 -17.94 0.26 -11.10
N HIS A 16 -17.45 1.49 -11.02
CA HIS A 16 -16.25 1.89 -11.75
C HIS A 16 -15.02 1.36 -11.02
N VAL A 17 -14.06 0.76 -11.74
CA VAL A 17 -12.89 0.16 -11.11
C VAL A 17 -11.61 0.83 -11.63
N LEU A 18 -10.83 1.37 -10.69
CA LEU A 18 -9.49 1.89 -10.91
C LEU A 18 -8.47 0.92 -10.29
N GLU A 19 -7.30 0.80 -10.91
CA GLU A 19 -6.19 0.00 -10.39
C GLU A 19 -4.93 0.86 -10.35
N VAL A 20 -4.20 0.82 -9.24
CA VAL A 20 -3.01 1.64 -9.02
C VAL A 20 -1.92 0.86 -8.32
N ASP A 21 -0.68 1.30 -8.50
CA ASP A 21 0.42 0.94 -7.59
C ASP A 21 0.14 1.56 -6.22
N GLY A 22 -0.11 0.72 -5.21
CA GLY A 22 -0.43 1.13 -3.85
C GLY A 22 0.73 1.76 -3.09
N HIS A 23 1.93 1.80 -3.68
CA HIS A 23 3.11 2.51 -3.16
C HIS A 23 3.47 3.76 -3.97
N ASN A 24 2.65 4.12 -4.96
CA ASN A 24 2.80 5.34 -5.73
C ASN A 24 1.77 6.39 -5.29
N ILE A 25 2.23 7.35 -4.48
CA ILE A 25 1.38 8.41 -3.92
C ILE A 25 0.67 9.21 -5.02
N GLN A 26 1.36 9.51 -6.13
CA GLN A 26 0.76 10.27 -7.23
C GLN A 26 -0.41 9.50 -7.86
N GLN A 27 -0.24 8.20 -8.15
CA GLN A 27 -1.32 7.39 -8.71
C GLN A 27 -2.52 7.28 -7.77
N ILE A 28 -2.29 7.17 -6.46
CA ILE A 28 -3.36 7.14 -5.45
C ILE A 28 -4.13 8.48 -5.46
N ILE A 29 -3.42 9.61 -5.48
CA ILE A 29 -4.02 10.93 -5.55
C ILE A 29 -4.87 11.07 -6.82
N ASP A 30 -4.31 10.73 -7.97
CA ASP A 30 -4.99 10.82 -9.28
C ASP A 30 -6.23 9.93 -9.34
N ALA A 31 -6.15 8.70 -8.79
CA ALA A 31 -7.30 7.81 -8.68
C ALA A 31 -8.37 8.36 -7.75
N CYS A 32 -8.00 8.98 -6.63
CA CYS A 32 -8.95 9.67 -5.75
C CYS A 32 -9.63 10.86 -6.45
N HIS A 33 -8.89 11.65 -7.25
CA HIS A 33 -9.48 12.74 -8.03
C HIS A 33 -10.46 12.21 -9.09
N THR A 34 -10.07 11.16 -9.81
CA THR A 34 -10.91 10.50 -10.80
C THR A 34 -12.18 9.95 -10.15
N ALA A 35 -12.04 9.27 -9.01
CA ALA A 35 -13.18 8.72 -8.27
C ALA A 35 -14.18 9.80 -7.84
N ARG A 36 -13.72 10.97 -7.41
CA ARG A 36 -14.58 12.11 -7.06
C ARG A 36 -15.33 12.72 -8.25
N ALA A 37 -14.79 12.61 -9.46
CA ALA A 37 -15.42 13.14 -10.67
C ALA A 37 -16.54 12.22 -11.20
N ILE A 38 -16.57 10.95 -10.78
CA ILE A 38 -17.60 9.98 -11.15
C ILE A 38 -18.77 10.13 -10.18
N TRP A 39 -19.94 10.47 -10.73
CA TRP A 39 -21.15 10.79 -9.94
C TRP A 39 -22.30 9.79 -10.15
N ASP A 40 -22.24 8.98 -11.20
CA ASP A 40 -23.33 8.11 -11.65
C ASP A 40 -23.22 6.66 -11.12
N LYS A 41 -22.09 6.29 -10.50
CA LYS A 41 -21.86 4.95 -9.93
C LYS A 41 -20.78 4.94 -8.83
N PRO A 42 -20.78 3.95 -7.93
CA PRO A 42 -19.70 3.80 -6.94
C PRO A 42 -18.37 3.46 -7.61
N VAL A 43 -17.26 3.80 -6.93
CA VAL A 43 -15.89 3.58 -7.43
C VAL A 43 -15.13 2.68 -6.47
N ALA A 44 -14.50 1.62 -7.02
CA ALA A 44 -13.52 0.80 -6.31
C ALA A 44 -12.12 1.13 -6.83
N ILE A 45 -11.21 1.49 -5.92
CA ILE A 45 -9.80 1.65 -6.22
C ILE A 45 -9.07 0.42 -5.67
N ILE A 46 -8.58 -0.44 -6.56
CA ILE A 46 -7.81 -1.63 -6.22
C ILE A 46 -6.33 -1.23 -6.18
N CYS A 47 -5.76 -1.18 -4.97
CA CYS A 47 -4.36 -0.83 -4.75
C CYS A 47 -3.49 -2.09 -4.71
N HIS A 48 -2.57 -2.22 -5.66
CA HIS A 48 -1.57 -3.28 -5.69
C HIS A 48 -0.47 -2.98 -4.66
N THR A 49 -0.46 -3.72 -3.55
CA THR A 49 0.41 -3.44 -2.40
C THR A 49 1.32 -4.62 -2.06
N ILE A 50 2.28 -4.36 -1.18
CA ILE A 50 3.22 -5.34 -0.64
C ILE A 50 2.95 -5.34 0.87
N PRO A 51 2.41 -6.42 1.44
CA PRO A 51 2.27 -6.55 2.89
C PRO A 51 3.65 -6.41 3.54
N GLY A 52 3.77 -5.58 4.58
CA GLY A 52 5.05 -5.32 5.25
C GLY A 52 6.01 -4.38 4.49
N LYS A 53 5.52 -3.63 3.48
CA LYS A 53 6.35 -2.72 2.66
C LYS A 53 7.28 -1.87 3.52
N GLY A 54 8.55 -1.88 3.15
CA GLY A 54 9.58 -1.03 3.74
C GLY A 54 10.35 -1.66 4.89
N VAL A 55 9.95 -2.84 5.36
CA VAL A 55 10.74 -3.67 6.28
C VAL A 55 11.10 -4.97 5.57
N GLY A 56 12.38 -5.16 5.26
CA GLY A 56 12.80 -6.16 4.25
C GLY A 56 12.45 -7.60 4.63
N PHE A 57 12.45 -7.95 5.92
CA PHE A 57 12.08 -9.29 6.38
C PHE A 57 10.58 -9.50 6.57
N MET A 58 9.76 -8.45 6.45
CA MET A 58 8.30 -8.52 6.54
C MET A 58 7.63 -8.51 5.18
N GLU A 59 8.30 -8.04 4.13
CA GLU A 59 7.71 -7.96 2.78
C GLU A 59 7.26 -9.35 2.30
N PHE A 60 5.97 -9.47 1.97
CA PHE A 60 5.30 -10.69 1.51
C PHE A 60 5.26 -11.88 2.49
N ASP A 61 5.60 -11.67 3.77
CA ASP A 61 5.54 -12.74 4.78
C ASP A 61 4.27 -12.62 5.63
N PHE A 62 3.36 -13.61 5.48
CA PHE A 62 2.06 -13.62 6.15
C PHE A 62 2.15 -13.74 7.68
N HIS A 63 3.28 -14.22 8.23
CA HIS A 63 3.44 -14.32 9.69
C HIS A 63 3.37 -12.94 10.36
N TRP A 64 3.69 -11.88 9.63
CA TRP A 64 3.63 -10.50 10.09
C TRP A 64 2.25 -9.86 10.00
N HIS A 65 1.21 -10.61 9.60
CA HIS A 65 -0.16 -10.09 9.58
C HIS A 65 -0.69 -9.75 10.98
N GLY A 66 -0.30 -10.53 12.00
CA GLY A 66 -0.79 -10.36 13.37
C GLY A 66 0.28 -10.46 14.46
N LYS A 67 1.55 -10.70 14.09
CA LYS A 67 2.68 -10.78 15.02
C LYS A 67 3.36 -9.40 15.15
N PRO A 68 3.48 -8.81 16.35
CA PRO A 68 4.31 -7.62 16.54
C PRO A 68 5.81 -7.97 16.48
N PRO A 69 6.68 -7.10 15.95
CA PRO A 69 8.13 -7.30 16.01
C PRO A 69 8.65 -7.08 17.44
N GLU A 70 9.53 -7.96 17.92
CA GLU A 70 10.07 -7.90 19.28
C GLU A 70 11.60 -7.80 19.30
N GLY A 71 12.14 -7.16 20.33
CA GLY A 71 13.58 -7.06 20.57
C GLY A 71 14.37 -6.59 19.34
N GLN A 72 15.23 -7.46 18.81
CA GLN A 72 16.06 -7.15 17.64
C GLN A 72 15.26 -6.98 16.35
N GLU A 73 14.10 -7.63 16.21
CA GLU A 73 13.23 -7.48 15.03
C GLU A 73 12.73 -6.03 14.93
N ALA A 74 12.30 -5.45 16.06
CA ALA A 74 11.84 -4.07 16.14
C ALA A 74 12.96 -3.07 15.80
N VAL A 75 14.17 -3.28 16.36
CA VAL A 75 15.33 -2.42 16.06
C VAL A 75 15.68 -2.48 14.57
N ARG A 76 15.65 -3.68 13.96
CA ARG A 76 15.93 -3.85 12.52
C ARG A 76 14.85 -3.18 11.67
N ALA A 77 13.57 -3.35 12.01
CA ALA A 77 12.46 -2.71 11.30
C ALA A 77 12.57 -1.19 11.35
N MET A 78 12.86 -0.61 12.51
CA MET A 78 13.06 0.84 12.65
C MET A 78 14.24 1.34 11.83
N LYS A 79 15.34 0.57 11.74
CA LYS A 79 16.48 0.90 10.89
C LYS A 79 16.11 0.90 9.40
N ASP A 80 15.38 -0.12 8.95
CA ASP A 80 14.92 -0.21 7.55
C ASP A 80 14.02 0.99 7.20
N LEU A 81 13.05 1.30 8.08
CA LEU A 81 12.16 2.45 7.93
C LEU A 81 12.93 3.77 7.93
N ASN A 82 13.88 3.97 8.85
CA ASN A 82 14.66 5.21 8.89
C ASN A 82 15.50 5.39 7.63
N SER A 83 16.07 4.30 7.11
CA SER A 83 16.80 4.35 5.85
C SER A 83 15.91 4.76 4.67
N LEU A 84 14.61 4.43 4.68
CA LEU A 84 13.68 4.87 3.64
C LEU A 84 13.30 6.34 3.79
N ARG A 85 12.95 6.77 5.02
CA ARG A 85 12.55 8.16 5.32
C ARG A 85 13.64 9.17 4.97
N THR A 86 14.89 8.81 5.23
CA THR A 86 16.05 9.67 4.96
C THR A 86 16.57 9.55 3.52
N LEU A 87 15.90 8.81 2.64
CA LEU A 87 16.41 8.47 1.30
C LEU A 87 17.83 7.90 1.33
N LYS A 88 18.10 7.01 2.29
CA LYS A 88 19.42 6.45 2.61
C LYS A 88 20.42 7.52 3.05
N GLY A 89 19.98 8.44 3.90
CA GLY A 89 20.78 9.55 4.43
C GLY A 89 20.98 10.73 3.47
N LYS A 90 20.22 10.82 2.38
CA LYS A 90 20.27 11.96 1.45
C LYS A 90 19.47 13.17 1.94
N ILE A 91 18.51 12.94 2.83
CA ILE A 91 17.68 13.99 3.44
C ILE A 91 17.56 13.74 4.95
N THR A 92 17.31 14.80 5.70
CA THR A 92 16.87 14.72 7.10
C THR A 92 15.37 14.49 7.12
N SER A 93 14.93 13.48 7.88
CA SER A 93 13.51 13.17 8.05
C SER A 93 12.87 14.17 9.03
N GLU A 94 11.60 14.52 8.86
CA GLU A 94 10.85 15.44 9.73
C GLU A 94 10.65 14.96 11.19
N HIS A 95 11.07 13.72 11.47
CA HIS A 95 11.06 13.11 12.80
C HIS A 95 12.45 12.86 13.39
N GLU A 96 13.51 13.33 12.71
CA GLU A 96 14.87 13.45 13.24
C GLU A 96 15.11 14.89 13.70
#